data_AF-A0A2E9UTN7-F1
#
_entry.id   AF-A0A2E9UTN7-F1
#
_cell.length_a   1.000
_cell.length_b   1.000
_cell.length_c   1.000
_cell.angle_alpha   90.00
_cell.angle_beta   90.00
_cell.angle_gamma   90.00
#
_symmetry.space_group_name_H-M   'P 1'
#
loop_
_entity.id
_entity.type
_entity.pdbx_description
1 polymer ?
#
loop_
_entity_poly.entity_id
_entity_poly.type
_entity_poly.pdbx_seq_one_letter_code
_entity_poly.pdbx_strand_id
1 'polypeptide(L)'
;MAYEYSIAKSVAFSEIDDNRAGKITTASISDAVIDEFSRENIDPIFISYTSLRAFELVSILGDKLQCKITTSKHGLAWHMLRLSGINDKHSDKEKLFKN
;
A
#
# COMPACT_ATOMS: atom_id res chain seq x y z
N MET A 1 -4.08 -9.11 21.88
CA MET A 1 -4.89 -7.93 21.49
C MET A 1 -5.19 -8.08 20.01
N ALA A 2 -6.44 -8.34 19.64
CA ALA A 2 -6.84 -8.26 18.25
C ALA A 2 -6.94 -6.76 17.91
N TYR A 3 -6.19 -6.30 16.92
CA TYR A 3 -6.39 -4.96 16.39
C TYR A 3 -7.72 -5.00 15.62
N GLU A 4 -8.77 -4.35 16.15
CA GLU A 4 -10.04 -4.22 15.45
C GLU A 4 -9.88 -3.18 14.32
N TYR A 5 -9.72 -3.66 13.10
CA TYR A 5 -9.82 -2.84 11.89
C TYR A 5 -11.16 -3.11 11.23
N SER A 6 -11.88 -2.06 10.83
CA SER A 6 -13.08 -2.15 9.98
C SER A 6 -12.76 -1.68 8.57
N ILE A 7 -13.23 -2.41 7.55
CA ILE A 7 -13.09 -1.98 6.15
C ILE A 7 -14.19 -0.95 5.87
N ALA A 8 -13.80 0.33 5.76
CA ALA A 8 -14.73 1.40 5.43
C ALA A 8 -15.13 1.38 3.94
N LYS A 9 -14.18 1.05 3.06
CA LYS A 9 -14.37 0.99 1.60
C LYS A 9 -13.35 0.06 0.96
N SER A 10 -13.76 -0.66 -0.06
CA SER A 10 -12.88 -1.52 -0.87
C SER A 10 -13.16 -1.32 -2.35
N VAL A 11 -12.11 -1.17 -3.15
CA VAL A 11 -12.18 -1.01 -4.61
C VAL A 11 -11.19 -1.95 -5.29
N ALA A 12 -11.52 -2.44 -6.48
CA ALA A 12 -10.68 -3.35 -7.24
C ALA A 12 -10.83 -3.12 -8.73
N PHE A 13 -9.72 -3.23 -9.47
CA PHE A 13 -9.73 -3.23 -10.94
C PHE A 13 -10.48 -4.44 -11.53
N SER A 14 -10.71 -5.49 -10.74
CA SER A 14 -11.44 -6.71 -11.13
C SER A 14 -10.93 -7.37 -12.42
N GLU A 15 -9.65 -7.19 -12.73
CA GLU A 15 -8.99 -7.79 -13.89
C GLU A 15 -8.59 -9.24 -13.55
N ILE A 16 -9.13 -10.19 -14.31
CA ILE A 16 -8.98 -11.62 -14.05
C ILE A 16 -7.82 -12.25 -14.84
N ASP A 17 -7.33 -11.58 -15.88
CA ASP A 17 -6.16 -12.02 -16.64
C ASP A 17 -4.89 -11.42 -16.05
N ASP A 18 -4.03 -12.25 -15.46
CA ASP A 18 -2.77 -11.83 -14.86
C ASP A 18 -1.85 -11.08 -15.81
N ASN A 19 -1.88 -11.36 -17.12
CA ASN A 19 -1.07 -10.65 -18.11
C ASN A 19 -1.56 -9.21 -18.31
N ARG A 20 -2.88 -9.00 -18.22
CA ARG A 20 -3.50 -7.67 -18.29
C ARG A 20 -3.37 -6.95 -16.96
N ALA A 21 -3.60 -7.65 -15.85
CA ALA A 21 -3.40 -7.12 -14.52
C ALA A 21 -1.96 -6.62 -14.38
N GLY A 22 -0.98 -7.39 -14.83
CA GLY A 22 0.44 -7.03 -14.90
C GLY A 22 0.79 -5.89 -15.86
N LYS A 23 -0.16 -5.31 -16.60
CA LYS A 23 0.03 -4.10 -17.43
C LYS A 23 -0.60 -2.85 -16.82
N ILE A 24 -1.34 -2.99 -15.71
CA ILE A 24 -1.87 -1.83 -14.98
C ILE A 24 -0.70 -0.94 -14.57
N THR A 25 -0.77 0.33 -14.98
CA THR A 25 0.30 1.30 -14.80
C THR A 25 0.24 1.90 -13.39
N THR A 26 1.38 2.40 -12.92
CA THR A 26 1.43 3.14 -11.64
C THR A 26 0.54 4.38 -11.64
N ALA A 27 0.44 5.07 -12.79
CA ALA A 27 -0.48 6.19 -12.97
C ALA A 27 -1.94 5.76 -12.76
N SER A 28 -2.38 4.68 -13.40
CA SER A 28 -3.75 4.19 -13.26
C SER A 28 -4.08 3.79 -11.82
N ILE A 29 -3.14 3.17 -11.10
CA ILE A 29 -3.30 2.86 -9.67
C ILE A 29 -3.41 4.16 -8.85
N SER A 30 -2.55 5.13 -9.11
CA SER A 30 -2.56 6.42 -8.41
C SER A 30 -3.90 7.15 -8.62
N ASP A 31 -4.36 7.23 -9.87
CA ASP A 31 -5.59 7.92 -10.23
C ASP A 31 -6.79 7.24 -9.56
N ALA A 32 -6.89 5.92 -9.64
CA ALA A 32 -7.96 5.17 -8.98
C ALA A 32 -7.98 5.38 -7.45
N VAL A 33 -6.82 5.42 -6.81
CA VAL A 33 -6.74 5.67 -5.35
C VAL A 33 -7.16 7.10 -5.01
N ILE A 34 -6.75 8.09 -5.80
CA ILE A 34 -7.13 9.49 -5.57
C ILE A 34 -8.64 9.68 -5.80
N ASP A 35 -9.16 9.16 -6.91
CA ASP A 35 -10.57 9.30 -7.28
C ASP A 35 -11.50 8.66 -6.24
N GLU A 36 -11.12 7.48 -5.74
CA GLU A 36 -11.96 6.72 -4.82
C GLU A 36 -11.86 7.18 -3.37
N PHE A 37 -10.73 7.74 -2.94
CA PHE A 37 -10.48 8.00 -1.52
C PHE A 37 -10.24 9.47 -1.15
N SER A 38 -10.09 10.39 -2.10
CA SER A 38 -9.82 11.81 -1.81
C SER A 38 -10.88 12.54 -0.98
N ARG A 39 -12.12 12.03 -0.97
CA ARG A 39 -13.24 12.62 -0.21
C ARG A 39 -13.59 11.83 1.05
N GLU A 40 -12.89 10.74 1.30
CA GLU A 40 -13.19 9.83 2.40
C GLU A 40 -12.32 10.15 3.61
N ASN A 41 -12.90 10.06 4.81
CA ASN A 41 -12.14 10.21 6.06
C ASN A 41 -11.61 8.83 6.49
N ILE A 42 -10.47 8.40 5.93
CA ILE A 42 -9.89 7.07 6.14
C ILE A 42 -8.53 7.16 6.81
N ASP A 43 -8.32 6.33 7.85
CA ASP A 43 -7.08 6.29 8.64
C ASP A 43 -5.90 5.67 7.86
N PRO A 44 -5.93 4.37 7.47
CA PRO A 44 -4.97 3.84 6.50
C PRO A 44 -5.61 3.27 5.23
N ILE A 45 -4.90 3.41 4.12
CA ILE A 45 -5.20 2.70 2.87
C ILE A 45 -4.22 1.52 2.72
N PHE A 46 -4.77 0.34 2.48
CA PHE A 46 -4.02 -0.87 2.16
C PHE A 46 -4.16 -1.21 0.68
N ILE A 47 -3.05 -1.24 -0.05
CA ILE A 47 -3.01 -1.62 -1.46
C ILE A 47 -2.54 -3.07 -1.58
N SER A 48 -3.47 -3.97 -1.91
CA SER A 48 -3.18 -5.36 -2.19
C SER A 48 -2.95 -5.55 -3.69
N TYR A 49 -1.68 -5.66 -4.10
CA TYR A 49 -1.36 -5.97 -5.49
C TYR A 49 -0.04 -6.75 -5.60
N THR A 50 -0.03 -7.75 -6.48
CA THR A 50 1.09 -8.69 -6.64
C THR A 50 2.23 -8.16 -7.49
N SER A 51 2.12 -7.02 -8.18
CA SER A 51 3.25 -6.41 -8.90
C SER A 51 3.92 -5.27 -8.13
N LEU A 52 5.27 -5.26 -8.14
CA LEU A 52 6.16 -4.48 -7.25
C LEU A 52 6.03 -2.96 -7.41
N ARG A 53 5.35 -2.52 -8.48
CA ARG A 53 5.30 -1.14 -8.93
C ARG A 53 4.55 -0.19 -8.00
N ALA A 54 3.78 -0.70 -7.04
CA ALA A 54 3.07 0.14 -6.07
C ALA A 54 3.98 0.71 -4.95
N PHE A 55 5.23 0.24 -4.83
CA PHE A 55 6.16 0.69 -3.78
C PHE A 55 6.41 2.20 -3.83
N GLU A 56 6.71 2.74 -5.02
CA GLU A 56 7.00 4.18 -5.20
C GLU A 56 5.77 5.07 -4.98
N LEU A 57 4.57 4.52 -5.16
CA LEU A 57 3.32 5.27 -5.02
C LEU A 57 2.99 5.57 -3.55
N VAL A 58 3.50 4.81 -2.60
CA VAL A 58 3.07 4.92 -1.20
C VAL A 58 3.42 6.28 -0.60
N SER A 59 4.64 6.79 -0.81
CA SER A 59 5.00 8.15 -0.37
C SER A 59 4.17 9.21 -1.09
N ILE A 60 4.04 9.10 -2.42
CA ILE A 60 3.34 10.09 -3.25
C ILE A 60 1.86 10.19 -2.87
N LEU A 61 1.20 9.05 -2.71
CA LEU A 61 -0.21 8.98 -2.37
C LEU A 61 -0.44 9.36 -0.89
N GLY A 62 0.48 9.01 0.00
CA GLY A 62 0.41 9.41 1.41
C GLY A 62 0.44 10.93 1.58
N ASP A 63 1.28 11.61 0.81
CA ASP A 63 1.35 13.08 0.80
C ASP A 63 0.08 13.70 0.18
N LYS A 64 -0.46 13.13 -0.90
CA LYS A 64 -1.66 13.65 -1.57
C LYS A 64 -2.94 13.45 -0.76
N LEU A 65 -3.09 12.30 -0.10
CA LEU A 65 -4.29 11.93 0.64
C LEU A 65 -4.20 12.22 2.14
N GLN A 66 -3.03 12.67 2.62
CA GLN A 66 -2.77 12.95 4.04
C GLN A 66 -3.09 11.76 4.97
N CYS A 67 -3.02 10.53 4.45
CA CYS A 67 -3.28 9.29 5.19
C CYS A 67 -2.10 8.32 5.09
N LYS A 68 -2.07 7.31 5.97
CA LYS A 68 -1.03 6.28 5.91
C LYS A 68 -1.35 5.29 4.80
N ILE A 69 -0.37 5.00 3.96
CA ILE A 69 -0.53 4.00 2.91
C ILE A 69 0.46 2.87 3.14
N THR A 70 0.02 1.64 2.93
CA THR A 70 0.90 0.47 2.94
C THR A 70 0.47 -0.54 1.89
N THR A 71 1.37 -1.40 1.49
CA THR A 71 1.11 -2.44 0.49
C THR A 71 1.36 -3.82 1.07
N SER A 72 0.78 -4.85 0.46
CA SER A 72 1.09 -6.25 0.80
C SER A 72 2.60 -6.54 0.73
N LYS A 73 3.30 -5.85 -0.17
CA LYS A 73 4.76 -5.98 -0.35
C LYS A 73 5.56 -5.28 0.72
N HIS A 74 5.08 -4.15 1.24
CA HIS A 74 5.67 -3.51 2.42
C HIS A 74 5.60 -4.44 3.62
N GLY A 75 4.42 -5.02 3.87
CA GLY A 75 4.23 -6.01 4.93
C GLY A 75 5.16 -7.21 4.76
N LEU A 76 5.24 -7.76 3.54
CA LEU A 76 6.10 -8.92 3.24
C LEU A 76 7.59 -8.60 3.41
N ALA A 77 8.07 -7.48 2.85
CA ALA A 77 9.47 -7.08 2.97
C ALA A 77 9.87 -6.85 4.43
N TRP A 78 9.04 -6.13 5.19
CA TRP A 78 9.24 -5.94 6.63
C TRP A 78 9.30 -7.29 7.36
N HIS A 79 8.37 -8.20 7.06
CA HIS A 79 8.31 -9.51 7.70
C HIS A 79 9.55 -10.37 7.37
N MET A 80 9.98 -10.39 6.11
CA MET A 80 11.18 -11.12 5.67
C MET A 80 12.45 -10.62 6.36
N LEU A 81 12.62 -9.30 6.53
CA LEU A 81 13.76 -8.72 7.26
C LEU A 81 13.78 -9.17 8.72
N ARG A 82 12.62 -9.18 9.39
CA ARG A 82 12.55 -9.64 10.80
C ARG A 82 12.81 -11.14 10.92
N LEU A 83 12.32 -11.94 9.98
CA LEU A 83 12.62 -13.38 9.92
C LEU A 83 14.11 -13.68 9.68
N SER A 84 14.83 -12.82 8.96
CA SER A 84 16.28 -12.96 8.74
C SER A 84 17.14 -12.37 9.88
N GLY A 85 16.53 -11.88 10.96
CA GLY A 85 17.23 -11.26 12.09
C GLY A 85 17.69 -9.82 11.83
N ILE A 86 17.27 -9.21 10.72
CA ILE A 86 17.57 -7.82 10.39
C ILE A 86 16.55 -6.90 11.05
N ASN A 87 17.02 -6.13 12.05
CA ASN A 87 16.19 -5.21 12.84
C ASN A 87 16.42 -3.72 12.48
N ASP A 88 16.97 -3.46 11.30
CA ASP A 88 17.28 -2.11 10.85
C ASP A 88 16.04 -1.22 10.84
N LYS A 89 16.25 0.01 11.32
CA LYS A 89 15.27 1.09 11.28
C LYS A 89 15.62 2.02 10.13
N HIS A 90 14.98 1.83 8.98
CA HIS A 90 15.17 2.74 7.85
C HIS A 90 14.47 4.08 8.15
N SER A 91 15.26 5.13 8.40
CA SER A 91 14.76 6.48 8.71
C SER A 91 14.02 7.13 7.55
N ASP A 92 14.39 6.76 6.31
CA ASP A 92 14.08 7.53 5.10
C ASP A 92 12.94 6.93 4.26
N LYS A 93 12.45 5.73 4.61
CA LYS A 93 11.37 5.07 3.88
C LYS A 93 10.30 4.58 4.84
N GLU A 94 9.29 5.41 4.99
CA GLU A 94 7.97 5.08 5.55
C GLU A 94 7.93 4.63 7.01
N LYS A 95 6.79 4.86 7.67
CA LYS A 95 6.62 4.56 9.09
C LYS A 95 6.63 3.06 9.41
N LEU A 96 6.48 2.17 8.42
CA LEU A 96 6.45 0.72 8.63
C LEU A 96 7.80 0.17 9.13
N PHE A 97 8.93 0.70 8.65
CA PHE A 97 10.27 0.22 9.01
C PHE A 97 10.83 0.87 10.28
N LYS A 98 10.06 1.69 11.00
CA LYS A 98 10.54 2.44 12.18
C LYS A 98 10.48 1.66 13.50
N ASN A 99 9.76 0.52 13.54
CA ASN A 99 9.58 -0.30 14.74
C ASN A 99 10.28 -1.66 14.65
#